data_AF-A0A523WVA0-F1
#
_entry.id   AF-A0A523WVA0-F1
#
_cell.length_a   1.000
_cell.length_b   1.000
_cell.length_c   1.000
_cell.angle_alpha   90.00
_cell.angle_beta   90.00
_cell.angle_gamma   90.00
#
_symmetry.space_group_name_H-M   'P 1'
#
loop_
_entity.id
_entity.type
_entity.pdbx_description
1 polymer ?
#
loop_
_entity_poly.entity_id
_entity_poly.type
_entity_poly.pdbx_seq_one_letter_code
_entity_poly.pdbx_strand_id
1 'polypeptide(L)'
;MNKKERERYRNKLLKKKEEIVNKISETYNESKEVESGIAQDVVDKAESSYTKEFLLSLSDAEREQLLLIDDALKRIDKKEIGICQRCGKDINKKRLDAVPWTSYCIDCQEIEEEESS
;
A
#
# COMPACT_ATOMS: atom_id res chain seq x y z
N MET A 1 -9.91 16.36 6.75
CA MET A 1 -9.85 16.11 5.29
C MET A 1 -11.24 15.89 4.70
N ASN A 2 -11.54 16.38 3.49
CA ASN A 2 -12.88 16.27 2.90
C ASN A 2 -13.11 14.93 2.15
N LYS A 3 -14.37 14.65 1.75
CA LYS A 3 -14.74 13.39 1.07
C LYS A 3 -14.03 13.20 -0.28
N LYS A 4 -13.87 14.26 -1.08
CA LYS A 4 -13.21 14.21 -2.40
C LYS A 4 -11.72 13.92 -2.28
N GLU A 5 -11.06 14.55 -1.29
CA GLU A 5 -9.64 14.30 -1.00
C GLU A 5 -9.41 12.84 -0.57
N ARG A 6 -10.26 12.31 0.32
CA ARG A 6 -10.20 10.89 0.72
C ARG A 6 -10.33 9.94 -0.47
N GLU A 7 -11.27 10.21 -1.38
CA GLU A 7 -11.46 9.39 -2.58
C GLU A 7 -10.24 9.43 -3.51
N ARG A 8 -9.63 10.61 -3.68
CA ARG A 8 -8.39 10.75 -4.44
C ARG A 8 -7.26 9.92 -3.83
N TYR A 9 -7.11 9.92 -2.51
CA TYR A 9 -6.09 9.10 -1.85
C TYR A 9 -6.42 7.60 -1.94
N ARG A 10 -7.70 7.21 -1.82
CA ARG A 10 -8.14 5.81 -2.04
C ARG A 10 -7.71 5.32 -3.42
N ASN A 11 -8.00 6.08 -4.47
CA ASN A 11 -7.64 5.69 -5.83
C ASN A 11 -6.12 5.58 -6.03
N LYS A 12 -5.33 6.48 -5.41
CA LYS A 12 -3.87 6.37 -5.41
C LYS A 12 -3.38 5.09 -4.72
N LEU A 13 -3.96 4.76 -3.56
CA LEU A 13 -3.61 3.56 -2.79
C LEU A 13 -3.98 2.30 -3.55
N LEU A 14 -5.18 2.22 -4.12
CA LEU A 14 -5.62 1.08 -4.93
C LEU A 14 -4.73 0.87 -6.14
N LYS A 15 -4.39 1.95 -6.85
CA LYS A 15 -3.44 1.87 -7.97
C LYS A 15 -2.07 1.34 -7.53
N LYS A 16 -1.56 1.81 -6.39
CA LYS A 16 -0.28 1.31 -5.86
C LYS A 16 -0.35 -0.16 -5.42
N LYS A 17 -1.47 -0.57 -4.84
CA LYS A 17 -1.76 -1.96 -4.48
C LYS A 17 -1.72 -2.85 -5.73
N GLU A 18 -2.41 -2.43 -6.78
CA GLU A 18 -2.44 -3.10 -8.08
C GLU A 18 -1.04 -3.22 -8.69
N GLU A 19 -0.22 -2.15 -8.65
CA GLU A 19 1.17 -2.20 -9.13
C GLU A 19 2.02 -3.27 -8.41
N ILE A 20 1.88 -3.41 -7.09
CA ILE A 20 2.60 -4.45 -6.31
C ILE A 20 2.07 -5.84 -6.65
N VAL A 21 0.75 -5.99 -6.78
CA VAL A 21 0.12 -7.28 -7.08
C VAL A 21 0.45 -7.76 -8.50
N ASN A 22 0.45 -6.86 -9.47
CA ASN A 22 0.72 -7.18 -10.88
C ASN A 22 2.20 -7.49 -11.15
N LYS A 23 3.11 -7.18 -10.23
CA LYS A 23 4.53 -7.49 -10.39
C LYS A 23 4.80 -8.99 -10.54
N ILE A 24 3.95 -9.84 -9.94
CA ILE A 24 3.99 -11.29 -10.19
C ILE A 24 3.63 -11.59 -11.64
N SER A 25 2.56 -11.01 -12.16
CA SER A 25 2.17 -11.23 -13.56
C SER A 25 3.27 -10.83 -14.55
N GLU A 26 4.01 -9.75 -14.28
CA GLU A 26 5.16 -9.34 -15.11
C GLU A 26 6.34 -10.32 -14.99
N THR A 27 6.67 -10.74 -13.77
CA THR A 27 7.73 -11.75 -13.52
C THR A 27 7.40 -13.09 -14.20
N TYR A 28 6.13 -13.48 -14.22
CA TYR A 28 5.65 -14.69 -14.89
C TYR A 28 5.48 -14.50 -16.41
N ASN A 29 5.24 -13.28 -16.91
CA ASN A 29 5.14 -13.00 -18.35
C ASN A 29 6.51 -12.91 -19.04
N GLU A 30 7.59 -12.58 -18.31
CA GLU A 30 8.95 -12.69 -18.84
C GLU A 30 9.37 -14.16 -19.06
N SER A 31 8.75 -15.11 -18.36
CA SER A 31 8.80 -16.54 -18.64
C SER A 31 7.60 -16.96 -19.50
N LYS A 32 7.76 -16.92 -20.83
CA LYS A 32 6.76 -17.32 -21.84
C LYS A 32 5.70 -18.36 -21.39
N GLU A 33 4.44 -18.04 -21.73
CA GLU A 33 3.25 -18.92 -21.77
C GLU A 33 2.50 -19.21 -20.47
N VAL A 34 1.97 -18.18 -19.80
CA VAL A 34 0.86 -18.41 -18.86
C VAL A 34 -0.30 -17.44 -19.10
N GLU A 35 -1.47 -18.06 -19.25
CA GLU A 35 -2.77 -17.51 -19.58
C GLU A 35 -3.15 -16.31 -18.70
N SER A 36 -3.66 -15.24 -19.34
CA SER A 36 -4.13 -13.99 -18.73
C SER A 36 -5.14 -14.16 -17.56
N GLY A 37 -5.67 -15.38 -17.35
CA GLY A 37 -6.60 -15.70 -16.29
C GLY A 37 -5.99 -15.71 -14.89
N ILE A 38 -4.71 -16.09 -14.71
CA ILE A 38 -4.14 -16.23 -13.35
C ILE A 38 -3.86 -14.87 -12.70
N ALA A 39 -3.39 -13.90 -13.48
CA ALA A 39 -3.19 -12.53 -13.00
C ALA A 39 -4.52 -11.91 -12.53
N GLN A 40 -5.59 -12.13 -13.29
CA GLN A 40 -6.93 -11.64 -12.98
C GLN A 40 -7.50 -12.35 -11.74
N ASP A 41 -7.29 -13.66 -11.62
CA ASP A 41 -7.69 -14.47 -10.46
C ASP A 41 -6.92 -14.09 -9.18
N VAL A 42 -5.64 -13.71 -9.29
CA VAL A 42 -4.82 -13.24 -8.16
C VAL A 42 -5.23 -11.82 -7.75
N VAL A 43 -5.57 -10.94 -8.70
CA VAL A 43 -6.12 -9.61 -8.41
C VAL A 43 -7.47 -9.73 -7.70
N ASP A 44 -8.36 -10.62 -8.16
CA ASP A 44 -9.67 -10.86 -7.55
C ASP A 44 -9.55 -11.60 -6.19
N LYS A 45 -8.58 -12.52 -6.03
CA LYS A 45 -8.32 -13.20 -4.74
C LYS A 45 -7.56 -12.32 -3.73
N ALA A 46 -6.75 -11.37 -4.18
CA ALA A 46 -6.06 -10.40 -3.34
C ALA A 46 -7.01 -9.45 -2.59
N GLU A 47 -8.29 -9.39 -2.98
CA GLU A 47 -9.33 -8.73 -2.17
C GLU A 47 -9.65 -9.50 -0.88
N SER A 48 -9.37 -10.82 -0.81
CA SER A 48 -9.75 -11.65 0.35
C SER A 48 -8.58 -12.16 1.20
N SER A 49 -7.41 -12.42 0.62
CA SER A 49 -6.13 -12.69 1.32
C SER A 49 -5.02 -12.97 0.30
N TYR A 50 -3.80 -12.51 0.56
CA TYR A 50 -2.63 -12.86 -0.26
C TYR A 50 -2.24 -14.33 -0.09
N THR A 51 -1.90 -15.01 -1.19
CA THR A 51 -1.38 -16.38 -1.11
C THR A 51 0.03 -16.37 -0.50
N LYS A 52 0.41 -17.46 0.18
CA LYS A 52 1.76 -17.59 0.75
C LYS A 52 2.85 -17.48 -0.31
N GLU A 53 2.63 -18.07 -1.48
CA GLU A 53 3.56 -18.01 -2.62
C GLU A 53 3.72 -16.59 -3.15
N PHE A 54 2.61 -15.85 -3.29
CA PHE A 54 2.63 -14.43 -3.66
C PHE A 54 3.44 -13.62 -2.65
N LEU A 55 3.18 -13.82 -1.35
CA LEU A 55 3.91 -13.08 -0.32
C LEU A 55 5.40 -13.40 -0.35
N LEU A 56 5.79 -14.65 -0.59
CA LEU A 56 7.19 -15.07 -0.66
C LEU A 56 7.94 -14.50 -1.87
N SER A 57 7.26 -14.22 -2.99
CA SER A 57 7.90 -13.61 -4.17
C SER A 57 8.15 -12.12 -4.04
N LEU A 58 7.50 -11.44 -3.09
CA LEU A 58 7.75 -10.03 -2.80
C LEU A 58 9.04 -9.84 -1.97
N SER A 59 9.69 -8.69 -2.13
CA SER A 59 10.70 -8.23 -1.18
C SER A 59 10.07 -7.85 0.17
N ASP A 60 10.88 -7.77 1.23
CA ASP A 60 10.41 -7.32 2.55
C ASP A 60 9.78 -5.93 2.49
N ALA A 61 10.40 -5.00 1.74
CA ALA A 61 9.89 -3.65 1.56
C ALA A 61 8.52 -3.62 0.84
N GLU A 62 8.28 -4.51 -0.13
CA GLU A 62 7.00 -4.60 -0.81
C GLU A 62 5.91 -5.22 0.07
N ARG A 63 6.27 -6.25 0.84
CA ARG A 63 5.36 -6.83 1.85
C ARG A 63 4.93 -5.77 2.86
N GLU A 64 5.89 -5.02 3.40
CA GLU A 64 5.63 -3.94 4.35
C GLU A 64 4.76 -2.84 3.71
N GLN A 65 5.11 -2.40 2.50
CA GLN A 65 4.34 -1.39 1.79
C GLN A 65 2.89 -1.84 1.55
N LEU A 66 2.66 -3.11 1.23
CA LEU A 66 1.33 -3.67 1.03
C LEU A 66 0.49 -3.61 2.33
N LEU A 67 1.11 -3.97 3.47
CA LEU A 67 0.48 -3.85 4.79
C LEU A 67 0.12 -2.40 5.11
N LEU A 68 1.03 -1.45 4.82
CA LEU A 68 0.79 -0.02 5.02
C LEU A 68 -0.33 0.51 4.13
N ILE A 69 -0.44 0.03 2.89
CA ILE A 69 -1.53 0.39 1.97
C ILE A 69 -2.87 -0.11 2.50
N ASP A 70 -2.95 -1.36 2.93
CA ASP A 70 -4.18 -1.94 3.48
C ASP A 70 -4.61 -1.22 4.78
N ASP A 71 -3.66 -0.87 5.64
CA ASP A 71 -3.93 -0.06 6.82
C ASP A 71 -4.42 1.35 6.44
N ALA A 72 -3.78 2.01 5.48
CA ALA A 72 -4.19 3.32 5.00
C ALA A 72 -5.61 3.31 4.41
N LEU A 73 -6.00 2.25 3.68
CA LEU A 73 -7.36 2.07 3.17
C LEU A 73 -8.37 1.96 4.32
N LYS A 74 -8.07 1.18 5.38
CA LYS A 74 -8.90 1.11 6.59
C LYS A 74 -9.01 2.47 7.29
N ARG A 75 -7.92 3.23 7.36
CA ARG A 75 -7.92 4.60 7.91
C ARG A 75 -8.76 5.56 7.05
N ILE A 76 -8.86 5.36 5.74
CA ILE A 76 -9.79 6.12 4.90
C ILE A 76 -11.24 5.85 5.29
N ASP A 77 -11.61 4.58 5.50
CA ASP A 77 -12.96 4.17 5.91
C ASP A 77 -13.33 4.76 7.27
N LYS A 78 -12.37 4.75 8.21
CA LYS A 78 -12.51 5.37 9.53
C LYS A 78 -12.43 6.90 9.54
N LYS A 79 -12.10 7.53 8.40
CA LYS A 79 -11.91 8.99 8.25
C LYS A 79 -10.69 9.54 9.02
N GLU A 80 -9.70 8.70 9.30
CA GLU A 80 -8.49 8.99 10.08
C GLU A 80 -7.24 9.21 9.21
N ILE A 81 -7.35 9.05 7.89
CA ILE A 81 -6.23 9.29 6.98
C ILE A 81 -5.72 10.74 7.08
N GLY A 82 -4.39 10.87 7.10
CA GLY A 82 -3.69 12.14 7.26
C GLY A 82 -3.41 12.50 8.71
N ILE A 83 -3.65 11.61 9.68
CA ILE A 83 -3.28 11.77 11.08
C ILE A 83 -2.12 10.81 11.39
N CYS A 84 -1.05 11.34 11.98
CA CYS A 84 0.11 10.57 12.42
C CYS A 84 -0.29 9.62 13.57
N GLN A 85 -0.02 8.33 13.41
CA GLN A 85 -0.36 7.31 14.41
C GLN A 85 0.49 7.39 15.69
N ARG A 86 1.68 8.01 15.63
CA ARG A 86 2.58 8.16 16.79
C ARG A 86 2.26 9.40 17.63
N CYS A 87 2.09 10.56 17.00
CA CYS A 87 1.93 11.84 17.72
C CYS A 87 0.54 12.48 17.59
N GLY A 88 -0.37 11.92 16.79
CA GLY A 88 -1.72 12.44 16.59
C GLY A 88 -1.82 13.73 15.78
N LYS A 89 -0.69 14.28 15.28
CA LYS A 89 -0.66 15.50 14.47
C LYS A 89 -1.04 15.22 13.01
N ASP A 90 -1.47 16.25 12.30
CA ASP A 90 -1.72 16.19 10.87
C ASP A 90 -0.43 15.90 10.08
N ILE A 91 -0.52 14.95 9.15
CA ILE A 91 0.53 14.62 8.18
C ILE A 91 0.50 15.66 7.06
N ASN A 92 1.65 16.20 6.71
CA ASN A 92 1.79 17.18 5.64
C ASN A 92 1.18 16.65 4.32
N LYS A 93 0.35 17.45 3.65
CA LYS A 93 -0.29 17.06 2.38
C LYS A 93 0.71 16.67 1.30
N LYS A 94 1.87 17.33 1.22
CA LYS A 94 2.93 16.98 0.26
C LYS A 94 3.47 15.56 0.51
N ARG A 95 3.60 15.17 1.79
CA ARG A 95 3.99 13.82 2.18
C ARG A 95 2.91 12.82 1.80
N LEU A 96 1.64 13.09 2.11
CA LEU A 96 0.53 12.22 1.69
C LEU A 96 0.40 12.11 0.16
N ASP A 97 0.76 13.17 -0.57
CA ASP A 97 0.73 13.14 -2.03
C ASP A 97 1.80 12.26 -2.65
N ALA A 98 2.99 12.21 -2.03
CA ALA A 98 4.11 11.38 -2.44
C ALA A 98 4.02 9.94 -1.90
N VAL A 99 3.64 9.78 -0.64
CA VAL A 99 3.58 8.51 0.11
C VAL A 99 2.23 8.42 0.82
N PRO A 100 1.13 8.14 0.09
CA PRO A 100 -0.22 8.13 0.65
C PRO A 100 -0.49 7.03 1.68
N TRP A 101 0.34 5.98 1.71
CA TRP A 101 0.25 4.87 2.68
C TRP A 101 0.96 5.16 4.01
N THR A 102 1.59 6.32 4.16
CA THR A 102 2.37 6.61 5.38
C THR A 102 1.49 6.64 6.65
N SER A 103 2.00 6.05 7.71
CA SER A 103 1.38 6.06 9.04
C SER A 103 1.86 7.23 9.91
N TYR A 104 2.99 7.84 9.55
CA TYR A 104 3.70 8.80 10.37
C TYR A 104 3.96 10.13 9.65
N CYS A 105 4.04 11.22 10.42
CA CYS A 105 4.61 12.47 9.94
C CYS A 105 6.13 12.31 9.74
N ILE A 106 6.78 13.28 9.07
CA ILE A 106 8.21 13.19 8.77
C ILE A 106 9.04 13.07 10.05
N ASP A 107 8.79 13.91 11.06
CA ASP A 107 9.52 13.86 12.34
C ASP A 107 9.39 12.48 13.04
N CYS A 108 8.18 11.89 13.04
CA CYS A 108 7.97 10.58 13.67
C CYS A 108 8.53 9.43 12.84
N GLN A 109 8.63 9.60 11.52
CA GLN A 109 9.26 8.64 10.64
C GLN A 109 10.77 8.60 10.88
N GLU A 110 11.41 9.77 10.99
CA GLU A 110 12.85 9.88 11.27
C GLU A 110 13.20 9.18 12.59
N ILE A 111 12.40 9.38 13.65
CA ILE A 111 12.61 8.70 14.93
C ILE A 111 12.45 7.17 14.80
N GLU A 112 11.46 6.70 14.03
CA GLU A 112 11.27 5.26 13.80
C GLU A 112 12.47 4.64 13.07
N GLU A 113 13.02 5.34 12.07
CA GLU A 113 14.19 4.91 11.31
C GLU A 113 15.45 4.87 12.18
N GLU A 114 15.62 5.84 13.08
CA GLU A 114 16.70 5.83 14.09
C GLU A 114 16.56 4.68 15.09
N GLU A 115 15.34 4.36 15.54
CA GLU A 115 15.07 3.28 16.50
C GLU A 115 15.18 1.87 15.89
N SER A 116 15.05 1.75 14.56
CA SER A 116 15.07 0.48 13.83
C SER A 116 16.40 0.17 13.12
N SER A 117 17.36 1.09 13.17
CA SER A 117 18.73 0.95 12.64
C SER A 117 19.69 0.30 13.64
#